data_AF-A0A4Q5SZU0-F1
#
_entry.id   AF-A0A4Q5SZU0-F1
#
_cell.length_a   1.000
_cell.length_b   1.000
_cell.length_c   1.000
_cell.angle_alpha   90.00
_cell.angle_beta   90.00
_cell.angle_gamma   90.00
#
_symmetry.space_group_name_H-M   'P 1'
#
loop_
_entity.id
_entity.type
_entity.pdbx_description
1 polymer ?
#
loop_
_entity_poly.entity_id
_entity_poly.type
_entity_poly.pdbx_seq_one_letter_code
_entity_poly.pdbx_strand_id
1 'polypeptide(L)'
;ITGTVNNYSGGSVAVRGSSNAAIGSSICRSGSTTGWRCGTIQARNSTVNYAEGSVTGLIRTTACAEPGDSGGSAISGNQAQGVTSGGSGNCSVGGTTYFQPVNEILSAYGLTLKTS
;
A
#
# COMPACT_ATOMS: atom_id res chain seq x y z
N ILE A 1 -14.02 -17.35 1.95
CA ILE A 1 -13.38 -16.06 1.62
C ILE A 1 -11.87 -16.27 1.68
N THR A 2 -11.20 -16.14 0.54
CA THR A 2 -9.73 -16.20 0.38
C THR A 2 -9.15 -14.79 0.50
N GLY A 3 -8.02 -14.65 1.20
CA GLY A 3 -7.28 -13.40 1.34
C GLY A 3 -6.35 -13.21 0.15
N THR A 4 -6.79 -12.45 -0.85
CA THR A 4 -6.00 -12.22 -2.08
C THR A 4 -6.07 -10.76 -2.53
N VAL A 5 -5.02 -10.27 -3.17
CA VAL A 5 -4.97 -8.96 -3.82
C VAL A 5 -5.03 -9.13 -5.33
N ASN A 6 -5.95 -8.44 -6.01
CA ASN A 6 -6.08 -8.49 -7.47
C ASN A 6 -4.85 -7.89 -8.17
N ASN A 7 -4.29 -8.56 -9.17
CA ASN A 7 -3.13 -8.08 -9.92
C ASN A 7 -3.51 -7.34 -11.23
N TYR A 8 -4.81 -7.17 -11.50
CA TYR A 8 -5.38 -6.54 -12.69
C TYR A 8 -4.94 -7.16 -14.04
N SER A 9 -4.33 -8.35 -14.01
CA SER A 9 -3.90 -9.11 -15.19
C SER A 9 -4.62 -10.46 -15.30
N GLY A 10 -5.83 -10.56 -14.73
CA GLY A 10 -6.63 -11.79 -14.67
C GLY A 10 -6.26 -12.75 -13.54
N GLY A 11 -5.40 -12.35 -12.59
CA GLY A 11 -4.98 -13.16 -11.46
C GLY A 11 -4.99 -12.42 -10.12
N SER A 12 -4.39 -13.04 -9.10
CA SER A 12 -4.27 -12.45 -7.78
C SER A 12 -3.02 -12.92 -7.05
N VAL A 13 -2.61 -12.15 -6.04
CA VAL A 13 -1.52 -12.47 -5.12
C VAL A 13 -2.13 -12.91 -3.79
N ALA A 14 -1.76 -14.10 -3.31
CA ALA A 14 -2.20 -14.59 -2.00
C ALA A 14 -1.58 -13.75 -0.87
N VAL A 15 -2.41 -13.35 0.10
CA VAL A 15 -1.98 -12.70 1.32
C VAL A 15 -1.64 -13.79 2.34
N ARG A 16 -0.36 -13.91 2.70
CA ARG A 16 0.12 -14.92 3.65
C ARG A 16 0.38 -14.37 5.05
N GLY A 17 0.40 -13.05 5.19
CA GLY A 17 0.63 -12.37 6.46
C GLY A 17 0.81 -10.88 6.28
N SER A 18 1.36 -10.22 7.30
CA SER A 18 1.60 -8.79 7.33
C SER A 18 2.97 -8.43 7.91
N SER A 19 3.98 -9.30 7.74
CA SER A 19 5.34 -8.97 8.15
C SER A 19 5.85 -7.73 7.38
N ASN A 20 6.40 -6.76 8.10
CA ASN A 20 6.93 -5.55 7.50
C ASN A 20 8.14 -5.88 6.62
N ALA A 21 8.07 -5.60 5.32
CA ALA A 21 9.23 -5.74 4.41
C ALA A 21 10.35 -4.74 4.78
N ALA A 22 11.61 -4.89 4.39
CA ALA A 22 12.63 -3.87 4.70
C ALA A 22 12.48 -2.59 3.84
N ILE A 23 13.05 -1.46 4.26
CA ILE A 23 13.29 -0.32 3.34
C ILE A 23 14.17 -0.82 2.19
N GLY A 24 13.89 -0.38 0.96
CA GLY A 24 14.50 -0.89 -0.27
C GLY A 24 13.79 -2.11 -0.87
N SER A 25 12.87 -2.76 -0.14
CA SER A 25 12.11 -3.89 -0.68
C SER A 25 11.15 -3.45 -1.78
N SER A 26 10.90 -4.33 -2.73
CA SER A 26 9.83 -4.16 -3.72
C SER A 26 8.47 -4.13 -3.02
N ILE A 27 7.58 -3.27 -3.51
CA ILE A 27 6.18 -3.21 -3.08
C ILE A 27 5.31 -2.99 -4.31
N CYS A 28 4.18 -3.68 -4.35
CA CYS A 28 3.16 -3.48 -5.36
C CYS A 28 1.85 -3.06 -4.71
N ARG A 29 1.07 -2.29 -5.44
CA ARG A 29 -0.24 -1.81 -5.02
C ARG A 29 -1.30 -2.08 -6.07
N SER A 30 -2.53 -2.25 -5.61
CA SER A 30 -3.71 -2.64 -6.37
C SER A 30 -4.85 -1.65 -6.12
N GLY A 31 -5.55 -1.24 -7.17
CA GLY A 31 -6.69 -0.33 -7.06
C GLY A 31 -7.26 0.07 -8.41
N SER A 32 -8.45 0.64 -8.38
CA SER A 32 -9.37 0.66 -9.52
C SER A 32 -8.96 1.59 -10.66
N THR A 33 -8.17 2.63 -10.40
CA THR A 33 -7.82 3.61 -11.42
C THR A 33 -6.61 3.16 -12.22
N THR A 34 -5.52 2.84 -11.54
CA THR A 34 -4.24 2.53 -12.21
C THR A 34 -3.89 1.05 -12.23
N GLY A 35 -4.74 0.20 -11.64
CA GLY A 35 -4.56 -1.24 -11.56
C GLY A 35 -3.40 -1.63 -10.64
N TRP A 36 -2.52 -2.49 -11.17
CA TRP A 36 -1.36 -3.02 -10.47
C TRP A 36 -0.10 -2.21 -10.79
N ARG A 37 0.47 -1.58 -9.77
CA ARG A 37 1.68 -0.74 -9.90
C ARG A 37 2.70 -1.12 -8.85
N CYS A 38 3.95 -1.21 -9.24
CA CYS A 38 5.04 -1.60 -8.35
C CYS A 38 6.10 -0.51 -8.25
N GLY A 39 6.84 -0.55 -7.15
CA GLY A 39 7.96 0.32 -6.84
C GLY A 39 8.74 -0.23 -5.66
N THR A 40 9.32 0.65 -4.87
CA THR A 40 10.17 0.34 -3.73
C THR A 40 9.77 1.12 -2.50
N ILE A 41 9.93 0.51 -1.34
CA ILE A 41 9.75 1.17 -0.05
C ILE A 41 10.95 2.10 0.17
N GLN A 42 10.71 3.40 0.28
CA GLN A 42 11.74 4.40 0.49
C GLN A 42 11.92 4.73 1.97
N ALA A 43 10.82 4.78 2.73
CA ALA A 43 10.85 5.08 4.15
C ALA A 43 9.63 4.51 4.88
N ARG A 44 9.74 4.40 6.20
CA ARG A 44 8.62 4.16 7.13
C ARG A 44 8.57 5.26 8.17
N ASN A 45 7.44 5.38 8.87
CA ASN A 45 7.18 6.43 9.86
C ASN A 45 7.30 7.83 9.24
N SER A 46 6.89 7.98 7.98
CA SER A 46 6.84 9.27 7.30
C SER A 46 5.66 10.10 7.78
N THR A 47 5.85 11.41 7.84
CA THR A 47 4.80 12.39 8.12
C THR A 47 4.47 13.15 6.85
N VAL A 48 3.18 13.23 6.52
CA VAL A 48 2.65 14.05 5.43
C VAL A 48 1.75 15.11 6.02
N ASN A 49 2.00 16.36 5.66
CA ASN A 49 1.19 17.50 6.09
C ASN A 49 0.15 17.77 4.99
N TYR A 50 -1.07 17.25 5.17
CA TYR A 50 -2.21 17.57 4.32
C TYR A 50 -2.83 18.90 4.77
N ALA A 51 -3.68 19.50 3.92
CA ALA A 51 -4.37 20.76 4.25
C ALA A 51 -5.28 20.60 5.49
N GLU A 52 -5.81 19.40 5.68
CA GLU A 52 -6.68 18.99 6.77
C GLU A 52 -5.91 18.63 8.05
N GLY A 53 -4.58 18.50 7.97
CA GLY A 53 -3.72 18.16 9.10
C GLY A 53 -2.57 17.20 8.75
N SER A 54 -1.71 16.94 9.74
CA SER A 54 -0.58 16.02 9.59
C SER A 54 -1.00 14.57 9.84
N VAL A 55 -0.63 13.67 8.93
CA VAL A 55 -0.74 12.22 9.10
C VAL A 55 0.66 11.65 9.26
N THR A 56 0.90 10.95 10.37
CA THR A 56 2.19 10.35 10.73
C THR A 56 2.16 8.83 10.53
N GLY A 57 3.31 8.17 10.67
CA GLY A 57 3.38 6.69 10.63
C GLY A 57 3.36 6.07 9.22
N LEU A 58 3.32 6.88 8.16
CA LEU A 58 3.09 6.39 6.80
C LEU A 58 4.30 5.65 6.21
N ILE A 59 4.02 4.72 5.29
CA ILE A 59 5.02 4.06 4.44
C ILE A 59 5.16 4.88 3.17
N ARG A 60 6.35 5.41 2.88
CA ARG A 60 6.66 6.15 1.65
C ARG A 60 7.23 5.21 0.60
N THR A 61 6.73 5.30 -0.65
CA THR A 61 7.17 4.43 -1.75
C THR A 61 7.26 5.16 -3.08
N THR A 62 7.91 4.53 -4.07
CA THR A 62 7.93 4.97 -5.48
C THR A 62 6.82 4.38 -6.36
N ALA A 63 5.98 3.49 -5.84
CA ALA A 63 4.87 2.94 -6.62
C ALA A 63 3.89 4.08 -6.94
N CYS A 64 3.64 4.37 -8.21
CA CYS A 64 2.71 5.44 -8.60
C CYS A 64 1.26 5.09 -8.20
N ALA A 65 0.45 6.12 -7.96
CA ALA A 65 -0.99 6.02 -7.74
C ALA A 65 -1.67 7.31 -8.23
N GLU A 66 -2.94 7.22 -8.58
CA GLU A 66 -3.76 8.35 -9.05
C GLU A 66 -5.12 8.39 -8.31
N PRO A 67 -5.89 9.49 -8.40
CA PRO A 67 -7.20 9.58 -7.77
C PRO A 67 -8.10 8.37 -8.09
N GLY A 68 -8.70 7.79 -7.04
CA GLY A 68 -9.48 6.55 -7.12
C GLY A 68 -8.71 5.27 -6.79
N ASP A 69 -7.38 5.34 -6.62
CA ASP A 69 -6.58 4.24 -6.08
C ASP A 69 -6.56 4.15 -4.55
N SER A 70 -7.02 5.22 -3.87
CA SER A 70 -7.08 5.34 -2.42
C SER A 70 -7.87 4.20 -1.76
N GLY A 71 -7.40 3.71 -0.62
CA GLY A 71 -7.93 2.52 0.04
C GLY A 71 -7.47 1.19 -0.58
N GLY A 72 -6.87 1.22 -1.77
CA GLY A 72 -6.31 0.05 -2.44
C GLY A 72 -5.17 -0.63 -1.66
N SER A 73 -5.01 -1.93 -1.86
CA SER A 73 -4.04 -2.74 -1.11
C SER A 73 -2.60 -2.48 -1.55
N ALA A 74 -1.66 -2.57 -0.62
CA ALA A 74 -0.22 -2.63 -0.88
C ALA A 74 0.39 -3.90 -0.28
N ILE A 75 1.23 -4.59 -1.05
CA ILE A 75 1.77 -5.90 -0.73
C ILE A 75 3.22 -6.02 -1.20
N SER A 76 4.05 -6.67 -0.39
CA SER A 76 5.44 -7.00 -0.72
C SER A 76 5.61 -8.52 -0.69
N GLY A 77 5.91 -9.12 -1.84
CA GLY A 77 5.81 -10.56 -2.01
C GLY A 77 4.38 -11.03 -1.71
N ASN A 78 4.21 -11.72 -0.58
CA ASN A 78 2.92 -12.20 -0.07
C ASN A 78 2.52 -11.58 1.28
N GLN A 79 3.20 -10.50 1.70
CA GLN A 79 2.99 -9.83 2.99
C GLN A 79 2.28 -8.49 2.77
N ALA A 80 1.08 -8.35 3.31
CA ALA A 80 0.34 -7.10 3.30
C ALA A 80 1.14 -6.00 4.03
N GLN A 81 1.29 -4.85 3.39
CA GLN A 81 2.05 -3.73 3.94
C GLN A 81 1.13 -2.59 4.40
N GLY A 82 0.07 -2.29 3.63
CA GLY A 82 -0.80 -1.16 3.96
C GLY A 82 -1.91 -0.91 2.95
N VAL A 83 -2.59 0.22 3.13
CA VAL A 83 -3.63 0.72 2.24
C VAL A 83 -3.25 2.10 1.72
N THR A 84 -3.54 2.40 0.45
CA THR A 84 -3.18 3.68 -0.18
C THR A 84 -3.88 4.84 0.54
N SER A 85 -3.10 5.78 1.08
CA SER A 85 -3.61 6.99 1.75
C SER A 85 -3.66 8.16 0.77
N GLY A 86 -2.55 8.44 0.09
CA GLY A 86 -2.40 9.57 -0.81
C GLY A 86 -0.99 9.64 -1.40
N GLY A 87 -0.69 10.68 -2.16
CA GLY A 87 0.58 10.80 -2.84
C GLY A 87 0.69 12.04 -3.71
N SER A 88 1.77 12.10 -4.49
CA SER A 88 2.03 13.13 -5.49
C SER A 88 2.61 12.52 -6.75
N GLY A 89 2.48 13.22 -7.88
CA GLY A 89 2.85 12.70 -9.20
C GLY A 89 1.72 11.91 -9.85
N ASN A 90 2.06 11.05 -10.81
CA ASN A 90 1.11 10.19 -11.54
C ASN A 90 1.82 8.95 -12.13
N CYS A 91 1.07 8.07 -12.79
CA CYS A 91 1.65 6.86 -13.37
C CYS A 91 2.29 7.05 -14.76
N SER A 92 2.31 8.27 -15.30
CA SER A 92 3.02 8.61 -16.54
C SER A 92 4.45 9.09 -16.30
N VAL A 93 4.66 9.92 -15.26
CA VAL A 93 5.99 10.48 -14.93
C VAL A 93 6.59 9.92 -13.64
N GLY A 94 5.83 9.10 -12.91
CA GLY A 94 6.18 8.61 -11.59
C GLY A 94 5.69 9.53 -10.47
N GLY A 95 5.94 9.12 -9.24
CA GLY A 95 5.42 9.82 -8.08
C GLY A 95 5.88 9.22 -6.75
N THR A 96 5.37 9.81 -5.67
CA THR A 96 5.50 9.26 -4.32
C THR A 96 4.11 8.87 -3.84
N THR A 97 3.96 7.63 -3.38
CA THR A 97 2.71 7.18 -2.76
C THR A 97 2.96 6.78 -1.33
N TYR A 98 2.04 7.21 -0.46
CA TYR A 98 2.01 6.92 0.95
C TYR A 98 0.93 5.91 1.28
N PHE A 99 1.26 4.98 2.18
CA PHE A 99 0.35 3.95 2.65
C PHE A 99 0.22 4.00 4.16
N GLN A 100 -1.01 3.85 4.65
CA GLN A 100 -1.29 3.58 6.05
C GLN A 100 -0.89 2.13 6.37
N PRO A 101 -0.01 1.86 7.35
CA PRO A 101 0.43 0.51 7.67
C PRO A 101 -0.73 -0.41 8.07
N VAL A 102 -0.77 -1.63 7.50
CA VAL A 102 -1.86 -2.58 7.79
C VAL A 102 -1.84 -3.04 9.24
N ASN A 103 -0.67 -3.26 9.83
CA ASN A 103 -0.56 -3.71 11.22
C ASN A 103 -1.10 -2.68 12.22
N GLU A 104 -0.97 -1.39 11.92
CA GLU A 104 -1.54 -0.33 12.74
C GLU A 104 -3.07 -0.38 12.70
N ILE A 105 -3.67 -0.52 11.51
CA ILE A 105 -5.12 -0.68 11.34
C ILE A 105 -5.62 -1.93 12.09
N LEU A 106 -4.93 -3.07 11.93
CA LEU A 106 -5.30 -4.31 12.60
C LEU A 106 -5.28 -4.16 14.13
N SER A 107 -4.23 -3.53 14.67
CA SER A 107 -4.10 -3.29 16.10
C SER A 107 -5.14 -2.30 16.63
N ALA A 108 -5.38 -1.20 15.92
CA ALA A 108 -6.30 -0.15 16.36
C ALA A 108 -7.74 -0.65 16.46
N TYR A 109 -8.14 -1.58 15.57
CA TYR A 109 -9.51 -2.07 15.49
C TYR A 109 -9.69 -3.53 15.96
N GLY A 110 -8.65 -4.18 16.50
CA GLY A 110 -8.73 -5.56 16.97
C GLY A 110 -9.07 -6.56 15.85
N LEU A 111 -8.60 -6.30 14.63
CA LEU A 111 -8.91 -7.11 13.45
C LEU A 111 -7.86 -8.19 13.22
N THR A 112 -8.28 -9.30 12.62
CA THR A 112 -7.38 -10.35 12.15
C THR A 112 -7.33 -10.33 10.63
N LEU A 113 -6.12 -10.29 10.07
CA LEU A 113 -5.92 -10.36 8.63
C LEU A 113 -6.29 -11.74 8.10
N LYS A 114 -7.20 -11.81 7.13
CA LYS A 114 -7.52 -13.07 6.46
C LYS A 114 -6.39 -13.44 5.50
N THR A 115 -5.81 -14.63 5.68
CA THR A 115 -4.72 -15.15 4.86
C THR A 115 -5.14 -16.37 4.03
N SER A 116 -4.29 -16.81 3.10
CA SER A 116 -4.49 -17.97 2.20
C SER A 116 -3.18 -18.70 1.91
#